data_AF-A0A926EKC9-F1
#
_entry.id   AF-A0A926EKC9-F1
#
_cell.length_a   1.000
_cell.length_b   1.000
_cell.length_c   1.000
_cell.angle_alpha   90.00
_cell.angle_beta   90.00
_cell.angle_gamma   90.00
#
_symmetry.space_group_name_H-M   'P 1'
#
loop_
_entity.id
_entity.type
_entity.pdbx_description
1 polymer ?
#
loop_
_entity_poly.entity_id
_entity_poly.type
_entity_poly.pdbx_seq_one_letter_code
_entity_poly.pdbx_strand_id
1 'polypeptide(L)'
;AETQSYLDYFKAIEVLTWNTMAIPTKDSTVKGAAVSFIKRMREEEGKKVQGVLENYPTADYEGIISVKNGVKLTDGTIIDAVKATAWVAAATAGAEVNESNTYTTYDDSVDVDVRYTNTQIIEALQKGEFVFVEQGGKAVVEQDINTLTSFTADKDKSFRKNRVIRVLDAIG
;
A
#
# COMPACT_ATOMS: atom_id res chain seq x y z
N ALA A 1 15.54 -10.10 16.91
CA ALA A 1 16.17 -8.76 16.87
C ALA A 1 15.38 -7.84 15.94
N GLU A 2 15.11 -8.22 14.69
CA GLU A 2 14.29 -7.41 13.75
C GLU A 2 12.80 -7.37 14.12
N THR A 3 12.15 -8.53 14.31
CA THR A 3 10.71 -8.59 14.66
C THR A 3 10.36 -7.77 15.90
N GLN A 4 11.18 -7.87 16.96
CA GLN A 4 10.97 -7.10 18.18
C GLN A 4 11.08 -5.58 17.93
N SER A 5 12.03 -5.15 17.08
CA SER A 5 12.18 -3.73 16.74
C SER A 5 10.95 -3.18 16.03
N TYR A 6 10.31 -3.97 15.16
CA TYR A 6 9.04 -3.60 14.54
C TYR A 6 7.89 -3.52 15.56
N LEU A 7 7.80 -4.47 16.50
CA LEU A 7 6.78 -4.42 17.55
C LEU A 7 6.96 -3.22 18.47
N ASP A 8 8.20 -2.84 18.78
CA ASP A 8 8.50 -1.66 19.58
C ASP A 8 8.17 -0.38 18.80
N TYR A 9 8.41 -0.36 17.49
CA TYR A 9 7.96 0.72 16.60
C TYR A 9 6.43 0.85 16.57
N PHE A 10 5.68 -0.26 16.47
CA PHE A 10 4.21 -0.22 16.47
C PHE A 10 3.66 0.39 17.77
N LYS A 11 4.25 0.03 18.92
CA LYS A 11 3.91 0.66 20.20
C LYS A 11 4.25 2.15 20.24
N ALA A 12 5.39 2.54 19.68
CA ALA A 12 5.82 3.94 19.69
C ALA A 12 4.96 4.82 18.78
N ILE A 13 4.54 4.33 17.61
CA ILE A 13 3.74 5.11 16.66
C ILE A 13 2.26 5.18 17.04
N GLU A 14 1.78 4.28 17.90
CA GLU A 14 0.39 4.23 18.38
C GLU A 14 -0.09 5.53 19.02
N VAL A 15 0.80 6.25 19.70
CA VAL A 15 0.50 7.52 20.39
C VAL A 15 0.67 8.77 19.51
N LEU A 16 1.10 8.60 18.26
CA LEU A 16 1.35 9.70 17.33
C LEU A 16 0.17 9.89 16.38
N THR A 17 0.13 11.06 15.73
CA THR A 17 -0.78 11.33 14.61
C THR A 17 -0.05 11.10 13.30
N TRP A 18 -0.63 10.25 12.45
CA TRP A 18 -0.08 9.85 11.17
C TRP A 18 -1.19 9.26 10.29
N ASN A 19 -0.98 9.20 8.98
CA ASN A 19 -1.97 8.67 8.03
C ASN A 19 -1.58 7.30 7.50
N THR A 20 -0.31 7.12 7.15
CA THR A 20 0.17 5.88 6.52
C THR A 20 1.54 5.50 7.05
N MET A 21 1.77 4.19 7.23
CA MET A 21 3.06 3.64 7.60
C MET A 21 3.55 2.63 6.56
N ALA A 22 4.84 2.65 6.26
CA ALA A 22 5.51 1.62 5.46
C ALA A 22 6.13 0.56 6.36
N ILE A 23 6.04 -0.71 5.97
CA ILE A 23 6.67 -1.83 6.67
C ILE A 23 7.60 -2.54 5.67
N PRO A 24 8.82 -2.00 5.44
CA PRO A 24 9.74 -2.48 4.41
C PRO A 24 10.47 -3.75 4.87
N THR A 25 9.75 -4.86 4.97
CA THR A 25 10.30 -6.18 5.30
C THR A 25 9.67 -7.29 4.45
N LYS A 26 10.39 -8.41 4.34
CA LYS A 26 9.87 -9.65 3.75
C LYS A 26 9.33 -10.63 4.82
N ASP A 27 9.58 -10.36 6.11
CA ASP A 27 9.18 -11.24 7.22
C ASP A 27 7.65 -11.32 7.36
N SER A 28 7.08 -12.49 7.12
CA SER A 28 5.63 -12.74 7.19
C SER A 28 5.05 -12.58 8.59
N THR A 29 5.85 -12.80 9.64
CA THR A 29 5.44 -12.60 11.04
C THR A 29 5.27 -11.12 11.32
N VAL A 30 6.21 -10.29 10.86
CA VAL A 30 6.11 -8.83 11.00
C VAL A 30 4.93 -8.30 10.18
N LYS A 31 4.75 -8.78 8.94
CA LYS A 31 3.59 -8.40 8.10
C LYS A 31 2.27 -8.73 8.77
N GLY A 32 2.12 -9.95 9.32
CA GLY A 32 0.94 -10.36 10.07
C GLY A 32 0.68 -9.48 11.30
N ALA A 33 1.72 -9.16 12.06
CA ALA A 33 1.62 -8.24 13.20
C ALA A 33 1.20 -6.82 12.78
N ALA A 34 1.74 -6.31 11.67
CA ALA A 34 1.36 -5.01 11.11
C ALA A 34 -0.12 -4.99 10.69
N VAL A 35 -0.63 -6.04 10.04
CA VAL A 35 -2.06 -6.14 9.69
C VAL A 35 -2.94 -6.09 10.92
N SER A 36 -2.60 -6.87 11.96
CA SER A 36 -3.35 -6.87 13.22
C SER A 36 -3.32 -5.50 13.90
N PHE A 37 -2.16 -4.83 13.91
CA PHE A 37 -2.01 -3.48 14.45
C PHE A 37 -2.89 -2.47 13.71
N ILE A 38 -2.84 -2.43 12.37
CA ILE A 38 -3.67 -1.51 11.57
C ILE A 38 -5.16 -1.77 11.77
N LYS A 39 -5.60 -3.03 11.82
CA LYS A 39 -7.00 -3.40 12.11
C LYS A 39 -7.45 -2.85 13.47
N ARG A 40 -6.65 -3.07 14.52
CA ARG A 40 -6.95 -2.56 15.86
C ARG A 40 -7.05 -1.04 15.88
N MET A 41 -6.08 -0.34 15.27
CA MET A 41 -6.07 1.12 15.20
C MET A 41 -7.35 1.67 14.56
N ARG A 42 -7.79 1.06 13.45
CA ARG A 42 -8.96 1.54 12.68
C ARG A 42 -10.31 1.18 13.30
N GLU A 43 -10.45 -0.03 13.82
CA GLU A 43 -11.75 -0.58 14.24
C GLU A 43 -12.00 -0.42 15.75
N GLU A 44 -10.96 -0.49 16.58
CA GLU A 44 -11.10 -0.41 18.05
C GLU A 44 -10.72 0.97 18.59
N GLU A 45 -9.64 1.57 18.07
CA GLU A 45 -9.16 2.88 18.54
C GLU A 45 -9.75 4.06 17.74
N GLY A 46 -10.49 3.77 16.66
CA GLY A 46 -11.08 4.79 15.79
C GLY A 46 -10.07 5.61 14.97
N LYS A 47 -8.79 5.27 15.00
CA LYS A 47 -7.73 5.97 14.25
C LYS A 47 -7.65 5.43 12.82
N LYS A 48 -8.12 6.23 11.87
CA LYS A 48 -8.18 5.87 10.45
C LYS A 48 -6.81 6.00 9.78
N VAL A 49 -6.04 4.92 9.85
CA VAL A 49 -4.67 4.82 9.33
C VAL A 49 -4.53 3.68 8.32
N GLN A 50 -3.50 3.71 7.47
CA GLN A 50 -3.20 2.65 6.50
C GLN A 50 -1.77 2.09 6.66
N GLY A 51 -1.59 0.80 6.35
CA GLY A 51 -0.29 0.14 6.32
C GLY A 51 0.08 -0.31 4.92
N VAL A 52 1.35 -0.13 4.53
CA VAL A 52 1.87 -0.55 3.23
C VAL A 52 2.89 -1.67 3.41
N LEU A 53 2.59 -2.81 2.79
CA LEU A 53 3.36 -4.04 2.86
C LEU A 53 3.78 -4.46 1.45
N GLU A 54 4.89 -5.18 1.35
CA GLU A 54 5.28 -5.83 0.10
C GLU A 54 4.61 -7.21 -0.03
N ASN A 55 4.11 -7.54 -1.22
CA ASN A 55 3.59 -8.86 -1.60
C ASN A 55 2.78 -9.56 -0.49
N TYR A 56 1.77 -8.87 0.06
CA TYR A 56 0.90 -9.38 1.13
C TYR A 56 -0.60 -9.17 0.83
N PRO A 57 -1.12 -9.59 -0.34
CA PRO A 57 -2.53 -9.42 -0.70
C PRO A 57 -3.49 -10.20 0.21
N THR A 58 -3.00 -11.25 0.88
CA THR A 58 -3.78 -12.08 1.79
C THR A 58 -4.28 -11.36 3.04
N ALA A 59 -3.87 -10.10 3.26
CA ALA A 59 -4.41 -9.27 4.35
C ALA A 59 -5.92 -9.03 4.21
N ASP A 60 -6.42 -8.97 2.98
CA ASP A 60 -7.83 -8.81 2.62
C ASP A 60 -8.54 -7.74 3.46
N TYR A 61 -7.95 -6.54 3.49
CA TYR A 61 -8.40 -5.45 4.35
C TYR A 61 -8.14 -4.08 3.73
N GLU A 62 -9.11 -3.16 3.85
CA GLU A 62 -9.05 -1.85 3.20
C GLU A 62 -7.99 -0.93 3.78
N GLY A 63 -7.57 -1.19 5.03
CA GLY A 63 -6.47 -0.48 5.69
C GLY A 63 -5.08 -0.92 5.21
N ILE A 64 -4.96 -1.91 4.33
CA ILE A 64 -3.67 -2.48 3.92
C ILE A 64 -3.47 -2.38 2.42
N ILE A 65 -2.34 -1.83 1.99
CA ILE A 65 -1.90 -1.76 0.60
C ILE A 65 -0.76 -2.78 0.41
N SER A 66 -0.86 -3.63 -0.62
CA SER A 66 0.14 -4.64 -0.94
C SER A 66 0.88 -4.31 -2.23
N VAL A 67 2.12 -3.86 -2.12
CA VAL A 67 3.00 -3.50 -3.26
C VAL A 67 3.58 -4.76 -3.89
N LYS A 68 3.31 -4.97 -5.19
CA LYS A 68 3.70 -6.19 -5.92
C LYS A 68 5.12 -6.14 -6.46
N ASN A 69 5.45 -5.05 -7.13
CA ASN A 69 6.71 -4.79 -7.79
C ASN A 69 7.26 -3.42 -7.38
N GLY A 70 8.48 -3.13 -7.79
CA GLY A 70 9.15 -1.86 -7.59
C GLY A 70 9.49 -1.16 -8.90
N VAL A 71 10.53 -0.33 -8.88
CA VAL A 71 10.88 0.57 -9.97
C VAL A 71 12.39 0.62 -10.24
N LYS A 72 12.76 1.16 -11.40
CA LYS A 72 14.13 1.52 -11.77
C LYS A 72 14.22 3.03 -11.91
N LEU A 73 15.22 3.61 -11.25
CA LEU A 73 15.47 5.06 -11.26
C LEU A 73 16.38 5.47 -12.41
N THR A 74 16.45 6.77 -12.70
CA THR A 74 17.28 7.36 -13.77
C THR A 74 18.77 7.09 -13.61
N ASP A 75 19.26 6.89 -12.38
CA ASP A 75 20.66 6.57 -12.09
C ASP A 75 20.99 5.06 -12.24
N GLY A 76 20.00 4.25 -12.61
CA GLY A 76 20.10 2.79 -12.72
C GLY A 76 19.81 2.03 -11.43
N THR A 77 19.52 2.72 -10.32
CA THR A 77 19.17 2.09 -9.05
C THR A 77 17.84 1.32 -9.17
N ILE A 78 17.82 0.09 -8.68
CA ILE A 78 16.61 -0.72 -8.57
C ILE A 78 16.04 -0.61 -7.15
N ILE A 79 14.83 -0.09 -7.07
CA ILE A 79 14.00 -0.07 -5.87
C ILE A 79 13.07 -1.27 -5.97
N ASP A 80 13.32 -2.32 -5.19
CA ASP A 80 12.43 -3.49 -5.16
C ASP A 80 11.11 -3.17 -4.47
N ALA A 81 10.13 -4.08 -4.55
CA ALA A 81 8.82 -3.90 -3.95
C ALA A 81 8.87 -3.57 -2.45
N VAL A 82 9.87 -4.10 -1.72
CA VAL A 82 10.05 -3.83 -0.28
C VAL A 82 10.38 -2.37 -0.04
N LYS A 83 11.35 -1.83 -0.78
CA LYS A 83 11.71 -0.41 -0.67
C LYS A 83 10.63 0.49 -1.27
N ALA A 84 9.93 0.05 -2.31
CA ALA A 84 8.84 0.81 -2.92
C ALA A 84 7.67 1.06 -1.96
N THR A 85 7.48 0.23 -0.92
CA THR A 85 6.51 0.50 0.14
C THR A 85 6.66 1.88 0.78
N ALA A 86 7.90 2.39 0.89
CA ALA A 86 8.17 3.71 1.45
C ALA A 86 7.59 4.83 0.59
N TRP A 87 7.81 4.77 -0.73
CA TRP A 87 7.22 5.74 -1.66
C TRP A 87 5.71 5.62 -1.71
N VAL A 88 5.15 4.41 -1.75
CA VAL A 88 3.69 4.20 -1.76
C VAL A 88 3.04 4.73 -0.48
N ALA A 89 3.69 4.57 0.67
CA ALA A 89 3.20 5.14 1.93
C ALA A 89 3.21 6.67 1.89
N ALA A 90 4.30 7.28 1.40
CA ALA A 90 4.40 8.73 1.26
C ALA A 90 3.37 9.28 0.26
N ALA A 91 3.22 8.65 -0.91
CA ALA A 91 2.23 9.03 -1.91
C ALA A 91 0.79 8.86 -1.40
N THR A 92 0.53 7.83 -0.58
CA THR A 92 -0.80 7.64 0.03
C THR A 92 -1.10 8.68 1.10
N ALA A 93 -0.12 9.03 1.93
CA ALA A 93 -0.27 10.03 2.98
C ALA A 93 -0.35 11.46 2.43
N GLY A 94 0.32 11.74 1.30
CA GLY A 94 0.33 13.06 0.67
C GLY A 94 -0.81 13.31 -0.32
N ALA A 95 -1.59 12.28 -0.69
CA ALA A 95 -2.71 12.43 -1.59
C ALA A 95 -3.91 13.07 -0.89
N GLU A 96 -4.50 14.08 -1.53
CA GLU A 96 -5.69 14.75 -1.02
C GLU A 96 -6.92 13.81 -1.01
N VAL A 97 -7.92 14.13 -0.19
CA VAL A 97 -9.14 13.30 -0.06
C VAL A 97 -9.89 13.11 -1.38
N ASN A 98 -9.76 14.05 -2.31
CA ASN A 98 -10.39 13.99 -3.63
C ASN A 98 -9.45 13.43 -4.72
N GLU A 99 -8.23 13.03 -4.38
CA GLU A 99 -7.18 12.59 -5.29
C GLU A 99 -7.02 11.06 -5.26
N SER A 100 -6.70 10.50 -6.44
CA SER A 100 -6.32 9.09 -6.58
C SER A 100 -4.91 9.02 -7.11
N ASN A 101 -4.12 8.11 -6.55
CA ASN A 101 -2.77 7.86 -7.04
C ASN A 101 -2.73 7.03 -8.34
N THR A 102 -3.88 6.76 -8.98
CA THR A 102 -3.95 6.00 -10.23
C THR A 102 -3.27 6.82 -11.33
N TYR A 103 -2.30 6.21 -12.03
CA TYR A 103 -1.39 6.84 -12.98
C TYR A 103 -0.44 7.89 -12.40
N THR A 104 -0.32 7.99 -11.08
CA THR A 104 0.74 8.80 -10.47
C THR A 104 2.10 8.21 -10.83
N THR A 105 3.00 9.07 -11.27
CA THR A 105 4.36 8.70 -11.66
C THR A 105 5.22 8.51 -10.41
N TYR A 106 6.00 7.43 -10.38
CA TYR A 106 7.07 7.29 -9.40
C TYR A 106 8.20 8.26 -9.76
N ASP A 107 8.54 9.16 -8.86
CA ASP A 107 9.54 10.22 -9.08
C ASP A 107 10.90 9.64 -9.50
N ASP A 108 11.53 10.27 -10.49
CA ASP A 108 12.84 9.85 -11.05
C ASP A 108 12.89 8.42 -11.61
N SER A 109 11.74 7.79 -11.89
CA SER A 109 11.69 6.47 -12.51
C SER A 109 11.84 6.51 -14.04
N VAL A 110 12.43 5.45 -14.58
CA VAL A 110 12.57 5.20 -16.03
C VAL A 110 11.90 3.91 -16.49
N ASP A 111 11.65 2.99 -15.57
CA ASP A 111 10.99 1.71 -15.83
C ASP A 111 10.53 1.10 -14.50
N VAL A 112 9.78 0.00 -14.56
CA VAL A 112 9.50 -0.87 -13.42
C VAL A 112 10.62 -1.90 -13.22
N ASP A 113 10.82 -2.39 -11.99
CA ASP A 113 11.83 -3.42 -11.71
C ASP A 113 11.50 -4.75 -12.43
N VAL A 114 10.22 -5.11 -12.41
CA VAL A 114 9.60 -6.29 -13.04
C VAL A 114 8.40 -5.82 -13.85
N ARG A 115 8.45 -6.06 -15.18
CA ARG A 115 7.30 -5.85 -16.07
C ARG A 115 6.40 -7.08 -16.05
N TYR A 116 5.09 -6.84 -16.00
CA TYR A 116 4.07 -7.87 -16.09
C TYR A 116 3.30 -7.76 -17.40
N THR A 117 2.78 -8.89 -17.89
CA THR A 117 1.84 -8.89 -19.01
C THR A 117 0.48 -8.32 -18.57
N ASN A 118 -0.33 -7.86 -19.51
CA ASN A 118 -1.67 -7.35 -19.21
C ASN A 118 -2.53 -8.36 -18.40
N THR A 119 -2.46 -9.64 -18.74
CA THR A 119 -3.16 -10.69 -17.99
C THR A 119 -2.69 -10.77 -16.53
N GLN A 120 -1.38 -10.74 -16.30
CA GLN A 120 -0.80 -10.75 -14.96
C GLN A 120 -1.15 -9.49 -14.15
N ILE A 121 -1.23 -8.34 -14.81
CA ILE A 121 -1.67 -7.08 -14.19
C ILE A 121 -3.14 -7.20 -13.76
N ILE A 122 -4.02 -7.67 -14.64
CA ILE A 122 -5.45 -7.88 -14.33
C ILE A 122 -5.60 -8.84 -13.14
N GLU A 123 -4.87 -9.95 -13.13
CA GLU A 123 -4.88 -10.91 -12.03
C GLU A 123 -4.40 -10.29 -10.72
N ALA A 124 -3.35 -9.48 -10.76
CA ALA A 124 -2.82 -8.78 -9.60
C ALA A 124 -3.86 -7.79 -9.01
N LEU A 125 -4.49 -6.98 -9.86
CA LEU A 125 -5.53 -6.04 -9.46
C LEU A 125 -6.77 -6.75 -8.89
N GLN A 126 -7.11 -7.94 -9.42
CA GLN A 126 -8.18 -8.77 -8.88
C GLN A 126 -7.84 -9.34 -7.51
N LYS A 127 -6.57 -9.62 -7.24
CA LYS A 127 -6.04 -10.06 -5.94
C LYS A 127 -5.79 -8.93 -4.94
N GLY A 128 -6.13 -7.68 -5.28
CA GLY A 128 -5.92 -6.53 -4.39
C GLY A 128 -4.46 -6.09 -4.29
N GLU A 129 -3.66 -6.34 -5.33
CA GLU A 129 -2.25 -5.92 -5.37
C GLU A 129 -2.10 -4.56 -6.04
N PHE A 130 -1.30 -3.70 -5.41
CA PHE A 130 -0.84 -2.43 -5.96
C PHE A 130 0.37 -2.69 -6.87
N VAL A 131 0.28 -2.27 -8.13
CA VAL A 131 1.25 -2.59 -9.17
C VAL A 131 1.72 -1.32 -9.86
N PHE A 132 3.02 -1.22 -10.12
CA PHE A 132 3.59 -0.26 -11.04
C PHE A 132 3.64 -0.83 -12.46
N VAL A 133 3.35 -0.01 -13.45
CA VAL A 133 3.48 -0.32 -14.88
C VAL A 133 4.36 0.71 -15.55
N GLU A 134 5.03 0.32 -16.65
CA GLU A 134 5.76 1.29 -17.46
C GLU A 134 4.82 1.98 -18.44
N GLN A 135 4.82 3.31 -18.41
CA GLN A 135 4.07 4.13 -19.35
C GLN A 135 4.92 5.35 -19.75
N GLY A 136 5.27 5.45 -21.02
CA GLY A 136 5.96 6.61 -21.57
C GLY A 136 7.39 6.79 -21.04
N GLY A 137 8.08 5.69 -20.73
CA GLY A 137 9.43 5.69 -20.19
C GLY A 137 9.51 6.06 -18.71
N LYS A 138 8.42 5.84 -17.96
CA LYS A 138 8.35 6.05 -16.51
C LYS A 138 7.55 4.92 -15.85
N ALA A 139 7.82 4.65 -14.58
CA ALA A 139 6.95 3.81 -13.77
C ALA A 139 5.77 4.65 -13.24
N VAL A 140 4.56 4.16 -13.46
CA VAL A 140 3.32 4.77 -12.96
C VAL A 140 2.51 3.75 -12.19
N VAL A 141 1.71 4.19 -11.25
CA VAL A 141 0.76 3.35 -10.52
C VAL A 141 -0.36 2.92 -11.46
N GLU A 142 -0.62 1.62 -11.58
CA GLU A 142 -1.70 1.10 -12.44
C GLU A 142 -3.09 1.44 -11.88
N GLN A 143 -3.34 1.07 -10.61
CA GLN A 143 -4.55 1.45 -9.89
C GLN A 143 -4.25 1.64 -8.41
N ASP A 144 -4.81 2.71 -7.85
CA ASP A 144 -4.71 3.04 -6.43
C ASP A 144 -5.71 2.23 -5.60
N ILE A 145 -5.35 0.97 -5.34
CA ILE A 145 -6.17 0.00 -4.61
C ILE A 145 -5.48 -0.54 -3.34
N ASN A 146 -6.30 -1.03 -2.42
CA ASN A 146 -5.88 -1.81 -1.25
C ASN A 146 -6.17 -3.31 -1.44
N THR A 147 -5.83 -4.09 -0.42
CA THR A 147 -5.93 -5.56 -0.43
C THR A 147 -7.35 -6.10 -0.31
N LEU A 148 -8.38 -5.28 -0.09
CA LEU A 148 -9.74 -5.78 0.08
C LEU A 148 -10.28 -6.44 -1.20
N THR A 149 -10.63 -7.71 -1.08
CA THR A 149 -11.20 -8.56 -2.14
C THR A 149 -12.47 -9.29 -1.70
N SER A 150 -12.64 -9.54 -0.39
CA SER A 150 -13.86 -10.13 0.17
C SER A 150 -14.92 -9.06 0.47
N PHE A 151 -15.73 -8.73 -0.53
CA PHE A 151 -16.78 -7.71 -0.40
C PHE A 151 -18.02 -8.24 0.33
N THR A 152 -18.64 -7.35 1.10
CA THR A 152 -19.91 -7.60 1.80
C THR A 152 -20.94 -6.53 1.41
N ALA A 153 -22.15 -6.61 1.95
CA ALA A 153 -23.16 -5.56 1.76
C ALA A 153 -22.71 -4.21 2.37
N ASP A 154 -21.97 -4.27 3.49
CA ASP A 154 -21.51 -3.07 4.21
C ASP A 154 -20.18 -2.55 3.65
N LYS A 155 -19.33 -3.44 3.14
CA LYS A 155 -18.03 -3.13 2.51
C LYS A 155 -18.03 -3.60 1.06
N ASP A 156 -18.65 -2.80 0.20
CA ASP A 156 -18.76 -3.10 -1.22
C ASP A 156 -17.42 -2.91 -1.98
N LYS A 157 -17.45 -3.10 -3.29
CA LYS A 157 -16.27 -2.99 -4.16
C LYS A 157 -15.62 -1.60 -4.17
N SER A 158 -16.32 -0.56 -3.73
CA SER A 158 -15.79 0.80 -3.65
C SER A 158 -14.74 0.94 -2.55
N PHE A 159 -14.85 0.15 -1.46
CA PHE A 159 -13.88 0.14 -0.34
C PHE A 159 -12.48 -0.34 -0.76
N ARG A 160 -12.36 -1.00 -1.92
CA ARG A 160 -11.05 -1.37 -2.48
C ARG A 160 -10.25 -0.16 -2.98
N LYS A 161 -10.90 0.96 -3.32
CA LYS A 161 -10.23 2.13 -3.89
C LYS A 161 -9.71 3.02 -2.76
N ASN A 162 -8.40 3.30 -2.73
CA ASN A 162 -7.83 4.10 -1.65
C ASN A 162 -8.38 5.53 -1.62
N ARG A 163 -8.74 6.12 -2.77
CA ARG A 163 -9.45 7.41 -2.79
C ARG A 163 -10.75 7.38 -1.98
N VAL A 164 -11.53 6.29 -2.07
CA VAL A 164 -12.77 6.14 -1.29
C VAL A 164 -12.42 6.03 0.19
N ILE A 165 -11.40 5.24 0.52
CA ILE A 165 -10.91 5.11 1.90
C ILE A 165 -10.44 6.46 2.45
N ARG A 166 -9.69 7.27 1.70
CA ARG A 166 -9.27 8.62 2.11
C ARG A 166 -10.46 9.53 2.44
N VAL A 167 -11.53 9.49 1.65
CA VAL A 167 -12.75 10.27 1.93
C VAL A 167 -13.43 9.78 3.22
N LEU A 168 -13.59 8.47 3.38
CA LEU A 168 -14.23 7.89 4.57
C LEU A 168 -13.40 8.14 5.84
N ASP A 169 -12.08 7.97 5.74
CA ASP A 169 -11.11 8.14 6.82
C ASP A 169 -10.94 9.62 7.23
N ALA A 170 -11.26 10.57 6.36
CA ALA A 170 -11.25 12.00 6.70
C ALA A 170 -12.52 12.47 7.43
N ILE A 171 -13.61 11.70 7.35
CA ILE A 171 -14.90 12.05 7.96
C ILE A 171 -15.08 11.35 9.32
N GLY A 172 -14.56 10.12 9.45
CA GLY A 172 -14.68 9.29 10.65
C GLY A 172 -13.51 9.45 11.61
#